data_AF-A0A351Z4V6-F1
#
_entry.id   AF-A0A351Z4V6-F1
#
_cell.length_a   1.000
_cell.length_b   1.000
_cell.length_c   1.000
_cell.angle_alpha   90.00
_cell.angle_beta   90.00
_cell.angle_gamma   90.00
#
_symmetry.space_group_name_H-M   'P 1'
#
loop_
_entity.id
_entity.type
_entity.pdbx_description
1 polymer ?
#
loop_
_entity_poly.entity_id
_entity_poly.type
_entity_poly.pdbx_seq_one_letter_code
_entity_poly.pdbx_strand_id
1 'polypeptide(L)'
;MFRVRSVTGNTPIPKDRAMRPMLRSLQRNEILGILIDQNVACHEGVFVDYFGHPACTTDGLALLALHTEAPVLPAYMARLPDGRYRLVIGPEVEIIRTGDREADVFTNTQRFTKIVEETVRQYPDQWLWVHQRWKTQRCQARKKE
;
A
#
# COMPACT_ATOMS: atom_id res chain seq x y z
N MET A 1 -21.11 -5.85 -4.75
CA MET A 1 -19.96 -5.09 -4.21
C MET A 1 -19.58 -3.90 -5.11
N PHE A 2 -19.37 -4.10 -6.42
CA PHE A 2 -18.98 -3.01 -7.33
C PHE A 2 -19.97 -1.84 -7.40
N ARG A 3 -21.28 -2.12 -7.45
CA ARG A 3 -22.32 -1.05 -7.47
C ARG A 3 -22.14 -0.05 -6.33
N VAL A 4 -21.94 -0.51 -5.09
CA VAL A 4 -21.74 0.36 -3.92
C VAL A 4 -20.45 1.16 -4.01
N ARG A 5 -19.37 0.58 -4.54
CA ARG A 5 -18.08 1.27 -4.68
C ARG A 5 -18.10 2.32 -5.79
N SER A 6 -18.98 2.19 -6.78
CA SER A 6 -19.06 3.09 -7.93
C SER A 6 -20.10 4.20 -7.83
N VAL A 7 -20.98 4.20 -6.82
CA VAL A 7 -22.02 5.25 -6.69
C VAL A 7 -21.44 6.67 -6.53
N THR A 8 -20.21 6.78 -6.04
CA THR A 8 -19.49 8.06 -5.87
C THR A 8 -18.49 8.33 -7.00
N GLY A 9 -18.59 7.63 -8.13
CA GLY A 9 -17.72 7.83 -9.30
C GLY A 9 -16.42 7.02 -9.31
N ASN A 10 -16.16 6.15 -8.32
CA ASN A 10 -14.96 5.31 -8.34
C ASN A 10 -15.09 4.17 -9.36
N THR A 11 -14.01 3.90 -10.07
CA THR A 11 -13.89 2.72 -10.94
C THR A 11 -13.05 1.65 -10.26
N PRO A 12 -13.66 0.56 -9.74
CA PRO A 12 -12.92 -0.50 -9.07
C PRO A 12 -12.07 -1.27 -10.08
N ILE A 13 -10.78 -1.43 -9.77
CA ILE A 13 -9.84 -2.27 -10.54
C ILE A 13 -9.70 -3.60 -9.81
N PRO A 14 -10.11 -4.74 -10.40
CA PRO A 14 -9.86 -6.06 -9.82
C PRO A 14 -8.36 -6.32 -9.66
N LYS A 15 -7.97 -7.00 -8.56
CA LYS A 15 -6.57 -7.34 -8.28
C LYS A 15 -5.91 -8.12 -9.42
N ASP A 16 -6.66 -9.03 -10.04
CA ASP A 16 -6.16 -9.86 -11.14
C ASP A 16 -5.78 -9.00 -12.34
N ARG A 17 -4.50 -9.03 -12.70
CA ARG A 17 -3.93 -8.25 -13.81
C ARG A 17 -4.17 -6.73 -13.67
N ALA A 18 -4.24 -6.22 -12.44
CA ALA A 18 -4.49 -4.80 -12.13
C ALA A 18 -3.45 -3.82 -12.69
N MET A 19 -2.21 -4.28 -12.93
CA MET A 19 -1.11 -3.38 -13.31
C MET A 19 -1.40 -2.58 -14.59
N ARG A 20 -1.90 -3.24 -15.64
CA ARG A 20 -2.22 -2.56 -16.91
C ARG A 20 -3.29 -1.46 -16.77
N PRO A 21 -4.47 -1.71 -16.15
CA PRO A 21 -5.45 -0.65 -15.95
C PRO A 21 -4.93 0.46 -15.03
N MET A 22 -4.15 0.17 -13.98
CA MET A 22 -3.54 1.20 -13.14
C MET A 22 -2.62 2.13 -13.95
N LEU A 23 -1.73 1.58 -14.77
CA LEU A 23 -0.84 2.37 -15.63
C LEU A 23 -1.63 3.26 -16.60
N ARG A 24 -2.69 2.73 -17.21
CA ARG A 24 -3.55 3.52 -18.12
C ARG A 24 -4.26 4.66 -17.40
N SER A 25 -4.73 4.44 -16.17
CA SER A 25 -5.36 5.50 -15.37
C SER A 25 -4.37 6.62 -15.06
N LEU A 26 -3.16 6.31 -14.62
CA LEU A 26 -2.13 7.33 -14.36
C LEU A 26 -1.72 8.07 -15.64
N GLN A 27 -1.61 7.38 -16.78
CA GLN A 27 -1.36 8.02 -18.08
C GLN A 27 -2.45 9.01 -18.49
N ARG A 28 -3.69 8.81 -18.03
CA ARG A 28 -4.82 9.74 -18.23
C ARG A 28 -4.90 10.83 -17.15
N ASN A 29 -3.86 10.95 -16.32
CA ASN A 29 -3.82 11.88 -15.18
C ASN A 29 -4.98 11.67 -14.19
N GLU A 30 -5.43 10.42 -14.03
CA GLU A 30 -6.44 10.02 -13.05
C GLU A 30 -5.80 9.70 -11.69
N ILE A 31 -6.60 9.76 -10.63
CA ILE A 31 -6.17 9.41 -9.28
C ILE A 31 -6.38 7.90 -9.04
N LEU A 32 -5.37 7.24 -8.46
CA LEU A 32 -5.47 5.86 -8.01
C LEU A 32 -5.47 5.78 -6.48
N GLY A 33 -6.46 5.07 -5.93
CA GLY A 33 -6.48 4.67 -4.52
C GLY A 33 -5.99 3.23 -4.35
N ILE A 34 -4.95 3.02 -3.55
CA ILE A 34 -4.36 1.70 -3.29
C ILE A 34 -4.25 1.48 -1.77
N LEU A 35 -4.77 0.36 -1.29
CA LEU A 35 -4.57 -0.09 0.10
C LEU A 35 -3.35 -1.02 0.16
N ILE A 36 -2.43 -0.75 1.09
CA ILE A 36 -1.12 -1.41 1.17
C ILE A 36 -0.84 -2.08 2.53
N ASP A 37 -1.80 -2.04 3.45
CA ASP A 37 -1.62 -2.38 4.86
C ASP A 37 -1.90 -3.86 5.20
N GLN A 38 -2.06 -4.72 4.18
CA GLN A 38 -2.37 -6.14 4.33
C GLN A 38 -1.18 -7.06 4.04
N ASN A 39 -1.25 -8.28 4.61
CA ASN A 39 -0.33 -9.37 4.30
C ASN A 39 -0.62 -9.95 2.91
N VAL A 40 0.44 -10.18 2.13
CA VAL A 40 0.38 -10.85 0.82
C VAL A 40 1.18 -12.15 0.81
N ALA A 41 1.03 -12.98 -0.23
CA ALA A 41 1.85 -14.18 -0.37
C ALA A 41 3.32 -13.83 -0.66
N CYS A 42 4.27 -14.72 -0.35
CA CYS A 42 5.71 -14.46 -0.51
C CYS A 42 6.13 -14.00 -1.91
N HIS A 43 5.40 -14.42 -2.96
CA HIS A 43 5.71 -14.06 -4.35
C HIS A 43 5.02 -12.77 -4.83
N GLU A 44 4.21 -12.14 -3.98
CA GLU A 44 3.43 -10.92 -4.28
C GLU A 44 3.96 -9.67 -3.55
N GLY A 45 5.08 -9.79 -2.82
CA GLY A 45 5.59 -8.71 -2.01
C GLY A 45 6.97 -8.96 -1.42
N VAL A 46 7.41 -7.99 -0.64
CA VAL A 46 8.73 -7.97 0.02
C VAL A 46 8.56 -7.97 1.54
N PHE A 47 9.55 -8.51 2.26
CA PHE A 47 9.53 -8.54 3.72
C PHE A 47 10.11 -7.27 4.31
N VAL A 48 9.25 -6.36 4.74
CA VAL A 48 9.60 -5.11 5.43
C VAL A 48 9.37 -5.25 6.94
N ASP A 49 10.00 -4.39 7.72
CA ASP A 49 9.69 -4.23 9.14
C ASP A 49 8.32 -3.57 9.30
N TYR A 50 7.45 -4.22 10.09
CA TYR A 50 6.20 -3.66 10.59
C TYR A 50 6.10 -3.91 12.09
N PHE A 51 6.23 -2.85 12.88
CA PHE A 51 6.27 -2.88 14.35
C PHE A 51 7.34 -3.83 14.92
N GLY A 52 8.55 -3.82 14.34
CA GLY A 52 9.70 -4.63 14.76
C GLY A 52 9.64 -6.09 14.30
N HIS A 53 8.66 -6.45 13.48
CA HIS A 53 8.42 -7.81 13.03
C HIS A 53 8.37 -7.87 11.49
N PRO A 54 9.06 -8.82 10.84
CA PRO A 54 9.02 -8.95 9.39
C PRO A 54 7.60 -9.25 8.87
N ALA A 55 7.06 -8.39 8.02
CA ALA A 55 5.75 -8.56 7.40
C ALA A 55 5.88 -8.56 5.86
N CYS A 56 5.26 -9.55 5.21
CA CYS A 56 5.22 -9.60 3.75
C CYS A 56 4.20 -8.57 3.25
N THR A 57 4.68 -7.56 2.52
CA THR A 57 3.91 -6.38 2.10
C THR A 57 4.01 -6.23 0.60
N THR A 58 2.90 -5.86 -0.04
CA THR A 58 2.88 -5.65 -1.49
C THR A 58 3.91 -4.61 -1.92
N ASP A 59 4.66 -4.95 -2.95
CA ASP A 59 5.63 -4.07 -3.62
C ASP A 59 4.99 -3.27 -4.76
N GLY A 60 3.70 -3.51 -5.06
CA GLY A 60 3.00 -2.96 -6.21
C GLY A 60 2.98 -1.42 -6.25
N LEU A 61 2.84 -0.76 -5.10
CA LEU A 61 2.89 0.70 -5.02
C LEU A 61 4.29 1.23 -5.33
N ALA A 62 5.34 0.60 -4.80
CA ALA A 62 6.72 0.99 -5.07
C ALA A 62 7.06 0.81 -6.55
N LEU A 63 6.68 -0.34 -7.14
CA LEU A 63 6.84 -0.60 -8.57
C LEU A 63 6.12 0.43 -9.44
N LEU A 64 4.89 0.81 -9.06
CA LEU A 64 4.10 1.80 -9.80
C LEU A 64 4.73 3.19 -9.73
N ALA A 65 5.12 3.63 -8.53
CA ALA A 65 5.74 4.94 -8.31
C ALA A 65 7.10 5.07 -9.02
N LEU A 66 7.91 4.02 -8.99
CA LEU A 66 9.20 3.97 -9.70
C LEU A 66 9.03 4.03 -11.21
N HIS A 67 7.98 3.39 -11.75
CA HIS A 67 7.76 3.31 -13.20
C HIS A 67 7.06 4.55 -13.78
N THR A 68 6.12 5.13 -13.04
CA THR A 68 5.26 6.22 -13.54
C THR A 68 5.70 7.60 -13.11
N GLU A 69 6.57 7.69 -12.10
CA GLU A 69 6.96 8.95 -11.45
C GLU A 69 5.77 9.74 -10.88
N ALA A 70 4.60 9.10 -10.75
CA ALA A 70 3.43 9.73 -10.16
C ALA A 70 3.68 10.06 -8.67
N PRO A 71 3.25 11.25 -8.21
CA PRO A 71 3.31 11.61 -6.79
C PRO A 71 2.55 10.60 -5.93
N VAL A 72 3.16 10.17 -4.83
CA VAL A 72 2.53 9.27 -3.86
C VAL A 72 2.17 10.07 -2.62
N LEU A 73 0.86 10.19 -2.35
CA LEU A 73 0.33 10.86 -1.17
C LEU A 73 -0.28 9.80 -0.23
N PRO A 74 0.16 9.72 1.04
CA PRO A 74 -0.48 8.84 2.00
C PRO A 74 -1.83 9.44 2.39
N ALA A 75 -2.85 8.61 2.47
CA ALA A 75 -4.18 9.04 2.88
C ALA A 75 -4.81 8.03 3.83
N TYR A 76 -5.49 8.54 4.86
CA TYR A 76 -6.25 7.72 5.80
C TYR A 76 -7.49 8.46 6.29
N MET A 77 -8.46 7.72 6.81
CA MET A 77 -9.65 8.28 7.43
C MET A 77 -9.64 7.97 8.91
N ALA A 78 -9.73 9.01 9.75
CA ALA A 78 -9.87 8.89 11.19
C ALA A 78 -11.32 9.16 11.59
N ARG A 79 -11.92 8.27 12.37
CA ARG A 79 -13.22 8.49 13.01
C ARG A 79 -13.04 9.41 14.22
N LEU A 80 -13.88 10.43 14.30
CA LEU A 80 -13.92 11.40 15.39
C LEU A 80 -14.94 10.97 16.46
N PRO A 81 -14.82 11.47 17.70
CA PRO A 81 -15.74 11.12 18.80
C PRO A 81 -17.22 11.41 18.52
N ASP A 82 -17.50 12.40 17.66
CA ASP A 82 -18.86 12.79 17.26
C ASP A 82 -19.42 11.96 16.09
N GLY A 83 -18.73 10.90 15.68
CA GLY A 83 -19.14 10.01 14.61
C GLY A 83 -18.82 10.50 13.20
N ARG A 84 -18.24 11.70 13.05
CA ARG A 84 -17.72 12.17 11.75
C ARG A 84 -16.41 11.46 11.41
N TYR A 85 -16.02 11.57 10.14
CA TYR A 85 -14.73 11.11 9.65
C TYR A 85 -13.90 12.28 9.15
N ARG A 86 -12.61 12.28 9.45
CA ARG A 86 -11.62 13.20 8.91
C ARG A 86 -10.76 12.46 7.89
N LEU A 87 -10.83 12.87 6.63
CA LEU A 87 -9.83 12.48 5.64
C LEU A 87 -8.56 13.28 5.89
N VAL A 88 -7.45 12.58 6.08
CA VAL A 88 -6.12 13.17 6.17
C VAL A 88 -5.33 12.74 4.95
N ILE A 89 -4.79 13.71 4.22
CA ILE A 89 -3.84 13.51 3.13
C ILE A 89 -2.52 14.08 3.62
N GLY A 90 -1.51 13.22 3.72
CA GLY A 90 -0.17 13.62 4.12
C GLY A 90 0.63 14.24 2.98
N PRO A 91 1.86 14.70 3.26
CA PRO A 91 2.76 15.23 2.24
C PRO A 91 3.15 14.13 1.24
N GLU A 92 3.63 14.56 0.07
CA GLU A 92 4.21 13.65 -0.92
C GLU A 92 5.36 12.85 -0.31
N VAL A 93 5.33 11.54 -0.53
CA VAL A 93 6.41 10.64 -0.14
C VAL A 93 7.49 10.72 -1.21
N GLU A 94 8.66 11.24 -0.83
CA GLU A 94 9.83 11.19 -1.69
C GLU A 94 10.19 9.72 -2.01
N ILE A 95 10.31 9.44 -3.30
CA ILE A 95 10.63 8.13 -3.86
C ILE A 95 12.14 8.01 -4.09
N ILE A 96 12.75 7.01 -3.46
CA ILE A 96 14.17 6.71 -3.59
C ILE A 96 14.43 5.98 -4.91
N ARG A 97 15.42 6.47 -5.68
CA ARG A 97 15.84 5.95 -6.98
C ARG A 97 17.37 5.88 -7.04
N THR A 98 17.94 4.75 -6.67
CA THR A 98 19.38 4.51 -6.69
C THR A 98 19.86 3.85 -7.99
N GLY A 99 18.92 3.29 -8.77
CA GLY A 99 19.22 2.51 -9.97
C GLY A 99 19.31 1.00 -9.71
N ASP A 100 19.42 0.60 -8.44
CA ASP A 100 19.18 -0.78 -8.02
C ASP A 100 17.68 -0.97 -7.77
N ARG A 101 17.01 -1.59 -8.74
CA ARG A 101 15.57 -1.80 -8.72
C ARG A 101 15.10 -2.59 -7.49
N GLU A 102 15.84 -3.60 -7.05
CA GLU A 102 15.43 -4.43 -5.92
C GLU A 102 15.55 -3.65 -4.61
N ALA A 103 16.67 -2.97 -4.42
CA ALA A 103 16.91 -2.12 -3.26
C ALA A 103 15.91 -0.94 -3.19
N ASP A 104 15.60 -0.32 -4.33
CA ASP A 104 14.65 0.79 -4.43
C ASP A 104 13.23 0.33 -4.08
N VAL A 105 12.80 -0.83 -4.60
CA VAL A 105 11.48 -1.41 -4.27
C VAL A 105 11.37 -1.70 -2.78
N PHE A 106 12.38 -2.34 -2.19
CA PHE A 106 12.41 -2.61 -0.76
C PHE A 106 12.34 -1.32 0.06
N THR A 107 13.22 -0.36 -0.24
CA THR A 107 13.35 0.90 0.51
C THR A 107 12.07 1.71 0.49
N ASN A 108 11.44 1.85 -0.68
CA ASN A 108 10.19 2.59 -0.80
C ASN A 108 9.03 1.86 -0.12
N THR A 109 8.94 0.52 -0.24
CA THR A 109 7.92 -0.27 0.47
C THR A 109 8.05 -0.14 1.99
N GLN A 110 9.28 -0.11 2.51
CA GLN A 110 9.55 0.11 3.93
C GLN A 110 9.11 1.52 4.37
N ARG A 111 9.37 2.56 3.56
CA ARG A 111 8.93 3.93 3.84
C ARG A 111 7.41 4.04 3.91
N PHE A 112 6.69 3.46 2.95
CA PHE A 112 5.23 3.44 2.97
C PHE A 112 4.69 2.70 4.20
N THR A 113 5.30 1.57 4.54
CA THR A 113 4.92 0.78 5.73
C THR A 113 5.13 1.56 7.03
N LYS A 114 6.22 2.34 7.12
CA LYS A 114 6.46 3.21 8.28
C LYS A 114 5.38 4.28 8.44
N ILE A 115 4.89 4.87 7.35
CA ILE A 115 3.78 5.82 7.39
C ILE A 115 2.48 5.15 7.89
N VAL A 116 2.25 3.90 7.47
CA VAL A 116 1.14 3.10 8.01
C VAL A 116 1.32 2.88 9.52
N GLU A 117 2.51 2.51 9.99
CA GLU A 117 2.77 2.39 11.44
C GLU A 117 2.51 3.69 12.20
N GLU A 118 3.01 4.82 11.71
CA GLU A 118 2.82 6.14 12.31
C GLU A 118 1.33 6.49 12.41
N THR A 119 0.54 6.12 11.40
CA THR A 119 -0.91 6.28 11.39
C THR A 119 -1.60 5.36 12.38
N VAL A 120 -1.22 4.08 12.42
CA VAL A 120 -1.77 3.08 13.36
C VAL A 120 -1.44 3.47 14.81
N ARG A 121 -0.25 4.02 15.08
CA ARG A 121 0.11 4.53 16.42
C ARG A 121 -0.75 5.70 16.88
N GLN A 122 -1.23 6.53 15.95
CA GLN A 122 -2.14 7.63 16.26
C GLN A 122 -3.57 7.16 16.54
N TYR A 123 -4.04 6.12 15.84
CA TYR A 123 -5.41 5.61 15.94
C TYR A 123 -5.42 4.07 16.10
N PRO A 124 -4.81 3.52 17.16
CA PRO A 124 -4.61 2.08 17.29
C PRO A 124 -5.94 1.34 17.42
N ASP A 125 -6.96 1.93 18.01
CA ASP A 125 -8.31 1.36 18.14
C ASP A 125 -9.10 1.32 16.82
N GLN A 126 -8.66 2.05 15.79
CA GLN A 126 -9.40 2.20 14.53
C GLN A 126 -8.84 1.36 13.38
N TRP A 127 -7.66 0.76 13.56
CA TRP A 127 -7.10 -0.13 12.54
C TRP A 127 -7.77 -1.51 12.56
N LEU A 128 -7.90 -2.13 11.39
CA LEU A 128 -8.61 -3.39 11.22
C LEU A 128 -7.73 -4.59 11.62
N TRP A 129 -7.53 -4.79 12.94
CA TRP A 129 -6.64 -5.82 13.51
C TRP A 129 -7.00 -7.27 13.21
N VAL A 130 -8.18 -7.54 12.64
CA VAL A 130 -8.60 -8.91 12.27
C VAL A 130 -7.75 -9.51 11.15
N HIS A 131 -7.04 -8.68 10.38
CA HIS A 131 -6.13 -9.17 9.37
C HIS A 131 -4.86 -9.73 10.01
N GLN A 132 -4.54 -11.00 9.75
CA GLN A 132 -3.29 -11.62 10.24
C GLN A 132 -2.07 -11.04 9.49
N ARG A 133 -1.58 -9.89 9.95
CA ARG A 133 -0.56 -9.09 9.25
C ARG A 133 0.80 -9.78 9.09
N TRP A 134 1.10 -10.75 9.96
CA TRP A 134 2.35 -11.55 9.96
C TRP A 134 2.13 -13.01 9.55
N LYS A 135 1.04 -13.32 8.84
CA LYS A 135 0.71 -14.70 8.44
C LYS A 135 1.79 -15.30 7.53
N THR A 136 2.28 -14.52 6.57
CA THR A 136 3.34 -14.96 5.66
C THR A 136 4.70 -14.82 6.35
N GLN A 137 5.46 -15.91 6.39
CA GLN A 137 6.75 -16.00 7.07
C GLN A 137 7.91 -16.18 6.09
N ARG A 138 9.09 -15.68 6.44
CA ARG A 138 10.30 -15.76 5.59
C ARG A 138 10.70 -17.19 5.22
N CYS A 139 10.41 -18.18 6.07
CA CYS A 139 10.69 -19.59 5.79
C CYS A 139 9.94 -20.12 4.55
N GLN A 140 8.80 -19.51 4.20
CA GLN A 140 7.99 -19.85 3.03
C GLN A 140 8.58 -19.25 1.74
N ALA A 141 9.57 -18.36 1.82
CA ALA A 141 10.25 -17.79 0.65
C ALA A 141 11.33 -18.72 0.05
N ARG A 142 11.38 -20.00 0.45
CA ARG A 142 12.41 -20.96 -0.01
C ARG A 142 12.38 -21.16 -1.53
N LYS A 143 13.44 -20.62 -2.15
CA LYS A 143 14.06 -20.80 -3.48
C LYS A 143 13.27 -21.58 -4.54
N LYS A 144 12.92 -20.87 -5.64
CA LYS A 144 12.91 -21.45 -6.98
C LYS A 144 14.34 -21.94 -7.27
N GLU A 145 14.51 -23.26 -7.36
CA GLU A 145 15.57 -23.85 -8.21
C GLU A 145 15.25 -23.58 -9.67
#